data_AF-A0A5C9E614-F1
#
_entry.id   AF-A0A5C9E614-F1
#
_cell.length_a   1.000
_cell.length_b   1.000
_cell.length_c   1.000
_cell.angle_alpha   90.00
_cell.angle_beta   90.00
_cell.angle_gamma   90.00
#
_symmetry.space_group_name_H-M   'P 1'
#
loop_
_entity.id
_entity.type
_entity.pdbx_description
1 polymer ?
#
loop_
_entity_poly.entity_id
_entity_poly.type
_entity_poly.pdbx_seq_one_letter_code
_entity_poly.pdbx_strand_id
1 'polypeptide(L)'
;MTVRLVARVRPNDLHSTILYPHDDESEERVAMLAGIIQLVSAALVKSTDSDDGPTLRFMKSDDGVIGYCKQGDYVIICEGDSEEAATDAIQAVLDNPGASPKELGSKLSKVVHDRGKEIGDLWR
;
A
#
# COMPACT_ATOMS: atom_id res chain seq x y z
N MET A 1 6.06 -3.87 -13.43
CA MET A 1 5.44 -3.71 -12.11
C MET A 1 6.06 -2.50 -11.46
N THR A 2 5.26 -1.47 -11.22
CA THR A 2 5.70 -0.26 -10.53
C THR A 2 4.74 -0.02 -9.37
N VAL A 3 5.13 -0.48 -8.18
CA VAL A 3 4.54 0.04 -6.94
C VAL A 3 5.09 1.44 -6.77
N ARG A 4 4.21 2.43 -6.61
CA ARG A 4 4.59 3.84 -6.48
C ARG A 4 4.58 4.30 -5.04
N LEU A 5 3.71 3.72 -4.23
CA LEU A 5 3.52 4.11 -2.83
C LEU A 5 3.06 2.91 -2.01
N VAL A 6 3.61 2.77 -0.81
CA VAL A 6 3.03 1.93 0.25
C VAL A 6 3.07 2.72 1.54
N ALA A 7 1.94 2.83 2.23
CA ALA A 7 1.82 3.58 3.46
C ALA A 7 1.00 2.82 4.51
N ARG A 8 1.35 3.00 5.78
CA ARG A 8 0.50 2.65 6.93
C ARG A 8 -0.17 3.91 7.43
N VAL A 9 -1.48 3.87 7.60
CA VAL A 9 -2.27 5.03 8.01
C VAL A 9 -3.15 4.65 9.18
N ARG A 10 -3.15 5.47 10.22
CA ARG A 10 -4.16 5.39 11.27
C ARG A 10 -5.37 6.22 10.87
N PRO A 11 -6.55 5.61 10.68
CA PRO A 11 -7.72 6.34 10.18
C PRO A 11 -8.27 7.35 11.21
N ASN A 12 -7.95 7.20 12.51
CA ASN A 12 -8.48 8.04 13.58
C ASN A 12 -7.78 9.39 13.71
N ASP A 13 -6.46 9.43 13.54
CA ASP A 13 -5.62 10.63 13.69
C ASP A 13 -4.97 11.07 12.36
N LEU A 14 -5.26 10.35 11.27
CA LEU A 14 -4.67 10.53 9.94
C LEU A 14 -3.14 10.45 9.93
N HIS A 15 -2.53 9.89 10.98
CA HIS A 15 -1.09 9.73 11.03
C HIS A 15 -0.67 8.68 10.02
N SER A 16 0.10 9.10 9.01
CA SER A 16 0.61 8.26 7.95
C SER A 16 2.11 8.02 8.08
N THR A 17 2.55 6.80 7.76
CA THR A 17 3.96 6.44 7.63
C THR A 17 4.17 5.84 6.26
N ILE A 18 4.98 6.50 5.43
CA ILE A 18 5.37 6.00 4.12
C ILE A 18 6.38 4.86 4.34
N LEU A 19 6.07 3.68 3.82
CA LEU A 19 6.94 2.51 3.84
C LEU A 19 7.77 2.41 2.55
N TYR A 20 7.20 2.85 1.43
CA TYR A 20 7.87 2.85 0.14
C TYR A 20 7.34 4.01 -0.74
N PRO A 21 8.22 4.73 -1.45
CA PRO A 21 9.67 4.75 -1.28
C PRO A 21 10.04 5.40 0.07
N HIS A 22 11.02 4.82 0.76
CA HIS A 22 11.34 5.17 2.16
C HIS A 22 11.87 6.61 2.33
N ASP A 23 12.44 7.20 1.26
CA ASP A 23 13.13 8.49 1.32
C ASP A 23 12.35 9.61 0.60
N ASP A 24 11.06 9.39 0.31
CA ASP A 24 10.27 10.32 -0.49
C ASP A 24 9.06 10.87 0.28
N GLU A 25 9.35 11.81 1.18
CA GLU A 25 8.36 12.62 1.91
C GLU A 25 8.13 13.97 1.18
N SER A 26 7.88 13.95 -0.13
CA SER A 26 7.54 15.19 -0.85
C SER A 26 6.16 15.71 -0.40
N GLU A 27 6.01 17.03 -0.27
CA GLU A 27 4.73 17.66 0.12
C GLU A 27 3.58 17.25 -0.82
N GLU A 28 3.88 17.06 -2.10
CA GLU A 28 2.94 16.59 -3.13
C GLU A 28 2.45 15.16 -2.84
N ARG A 29 3.34 14.24 -2.43
CA ARG A 29 2.97 12.88 -2.05
C ARG A 29 2.15 12.84 -0.78
N VAL A 30 2.48 13.67 0.20
CA VAL A 30 1.69 13.78 1.44
C VAL A 30 0.27 14.27 1.12
N ALA A 31 0.13 15.27 0.24
CA ALA A 31 -1.18 15.77 -0.20
C ALA A 31 -1.97 14.71 -0.98
N MET A 32 -1.33 13.97 -1.89
CA MET A 32 -1.94 12.87 -2.63
C MET A 32 -2.39 11.76 -1.69
N LEU A 33 -1.54 11.36 -0.74
CA LEU A 33 -1.85 10.35 0.27
C LEU A 33 -3.04 10.79 1.14
N ALA A 34 -3.11 12.06 1.54
CA ALA A 34 -4.26 12.58 2.28
C ALA A 34 -5.58 12.42 1.49
N GLY A 35 -5.56 12.71 0.18
CA GLY A 35 -6.71 12.46 -0.70
C GLY A 35 -7.10 10.99 -0.80
N ILE A 36 -6.11 10.09 -0.94
CA ILE A 36 -6.34 8.65 -0.97
C ILE A 36 -6.90 8.16 0.38
N ILE A 37 -6.39 8.65 1.51
CA ILE A 37 -6.88 8.29 2.85
C ILE A 37 -8.36 8.68 3.00
N GLN A 38 -8.77 9.85 2.52
CA GLN A 38 -10.17 10.26 2.56
C GLN A 38 -11.08 9.30 1.78
N LEU A 39 -10.66 8.89 0.58
CA LEU A 39 -11.38 7.93 -0.25
C LEU A 39 -11.48 6.56 0.42
N VAL A 40 -10.36 6.06 0.95
CA VAL A 40 -10.29 4.76 1.62
C VAL A 40 -11.12 4.77 2.92
N SER A 41 -11.03 5.81 3.73
CA SER A 41 -11.85 5.97 4.93
C SER A 41 -13.35 5.98 4.59
N ALA A 42 -13.76 6.68 3.53
CA ALA A 42 -15.15 6.67 3.08
C ALA A 42 -15.61 5.27 2.61
N ALA A 43 -14.73 4.52 1.94
CA ALA A 43 -15.02 3.15 1.51
C ALA A 43 -15.11 2.17 2.68
N LEU A 44 -14.25 2.31 3.70
CA LEU A 44 -14.26 1.50 4.91
C LEU A 44 -15.51 1.78 5.75
N VAL A 45 -15.97 3.03 5.86
CA VAL A 45 -17.22 3.37 6.56
C VAL A 45 -18.45 2.74 5.88
N LYS A 46 -18.45 2.65 4.54
CA LYS A 46 -19.53 1.99 3.79
C LYS A 46 -19.48 0.46 3.88
N SER A 47 -18.30 -0.09 4.18
CA SER A 47 -18.16 -1.52 4.45
C SER A 47 -18.54 -1.81 5.89
N THR A 48 -19.83 -1.71 6.20
CA THR A 48 -20.41 -2.36 7.36
C THR A 48 -20.07 -3.85 7.28
N ASP A 49 -19.58 -4.44 8.38
CA ASP A 49 -19.22 -5.87 8.55
C ASP A 49 -17.90 -6.33 7.87
N SER A 50 -17.08 -7.20 8.43
CA SER A 50 -17.16 -8.11 9.58
C SER A 50 -15.74 -8.30 10.18
N ASP A 51 -15.65 -8.84 11.39
CA ASP A 51 -14.42 -9.10 12.18
C ASP A 51 -13.49 -10.19 11.58
N ASP A 52 -13.61 -10.48 10.28
CA ASP A 52 -12.90 -11.55 9.57
C ASP A 52 -11.58 -11.03 8.96
N GLY A 53 -10.60 -10.78 9.81
CA GLY A 53 -9.19 -10.62 9.41
C GLY A 53 -8.89 -9.52 8.37
N PRO A 54 -7.63 -9.48 7.86
CA PRO A 54 -7.23 -8.53 6.85
C PRO A 54 -7.85 -8.86 5.49
N THR A 55 -8.89 -8.12 5.09
CA THR A 55 -9.47 -8.21 3.74
C THR A 55 -8.82 -7.19 2.81
N LEU A 56 -8.28 -7.68 1.69
CA LEU A 56 -7.68 -6.84 0.66
C LEU A 56 -8.75 -6.29 -0.29
N ARG A 57 -8.66 -5.00 -0.61
CA ARG A 57 -9.62 -4.28 -1.47
C ARG A 57 -8.89 -3.40 -2.46
N PHE A 58 -9.55 -3.08 -3.56
CA PHE A 58 -8.96 -2.30 -4.65
C PHE A 58 -9.90 -1.21 -5.13
N MET A 59 -9.29 -0.10 -5.56
CA MET A 59 -9.92 0.99 -6.28
C MET A 59 -9.09 1.25 -7.53
N LYS A 60 -9.75 1.36 -8.69
CA LYS A 60 -9.08 1.77 -9.93
C LYS A 60 -9.04 3.30 -9.97
N SER A 61 -7.88 3.84 -10.29
CA SER A 61 -7.67 5.25 -10.64
C SER A 61 -7.23 5.36 -12.09
N ASP A 62 -7.29 6.56 -12.65
CA ASP A 62 -6.79 6.81 -14.02
C ASP A 62 -5.28 6.52 -14.14
N ASP A 63 -4.55 6.63 -13.03
CA ASP A 63 -3.11 6.40 -12.95
C ASP A 63 -2.73 4.97 -12.54
N GLY A 64 -3.69 4.12 -12.14
CA GLY A 64 -3.39 2.74 -11.73
C GLY A 64 -4.40 2.12 -10.77
N VAL A 65 -3.90 1.44 -9.75
CA VAL A 65 -4.68 0.71 -8.76
C VAL A 65 -4.25 1.12 -7.36
N ILE A 66 -5.24 1.48 -6.53
CA ILE A 66 -5.09 1.69 -5.10
C ILE A 66 -5.59 0.42 -4.40
N GLY A 67 -4.65 -0.39 -3.92
CA GLY A 67 -4.94 -1.48 -2.98
C GLY A 67 -4.99 -0.95 -1.55
N TYR A 68 -5.90 -1.47 -0.74
CA TYR A 68 -5.95 -1.17 0.68
C TYR A 68 -6.45 -2.33 1.52
N CYS A 69 -5.96 -2.40 2.75
CA CYS A 69 -6.33 -3.44 3.70
C CYS A 69 -6.36 -2.86 5.13
N LYS A 70 -7.40 -3.16 5.89
CA LYS A 70 -7.45 -2.83 7.32
C LYS A 70 -6.78 -3.97 8.11
N GLN A 71 -5.82 -3.62 8.97
CA GLN A 71 -5.17 -4.55 9.89
C GLN A 71 -5.09 -3.89 11.28
N GLY A 72 -5.93 -4.34 12.21
CA GLY A 72 -6.05 -3.74 13.54
C GLY A 72 -6.41 -2.26 13.45
N ASP A 73 -5.56 -1.41 14.06
CA ASP A 73 -5.73 0.05 14.11
C ASP A 73 -5.17 0.79 12.89
N TYR A 74 -4.60 0.07 11.93
CA TYR A 74 -3.99 0.65 10.74
C TYR A 74 -4.72 0.21 9.48
N VAL A 75 -4.64 1.08 8.48
CA VAL A 75 -4.97 0.79 7.09
C VAL A 75 -3.67 0.82 6.33
N ILE A 76 -3.36 -0.27 5.63
CA ILE A 76 -2.26 -0.33 4.69
C ILE A 76 -2.83 0.11 3.34
N ILE A 77 -2.18 1.08 2.71
CA ILE A 77 -2.55 1.62 1.41
C ILE A 77 -1.37 1.38 0.47
N CYS A 78 -1.64 0.89 -0.73
CA CYS A 78 -0.65 0.68 -1.78
C CYS A 78 -1.16 1.28 -3.09
N GLU A 79 -0.32 2.04 -3.77
CA GLU A 79 -0.55 2.48 -5.13
C GLU A 79 0.39 1.69 -6.07
N GLY A 80 -0.19 1.00 -7.05
CA GLY A 80 0.54 0.23 -8.05
C GLY A 80 -0.08 0.32 -9.43
N ASP A 81 0.57 -0.29 -10.42
CA ASP A 81 0.08 -0.40 -11.79
C ASP A 81 -0.98 -1.50 -11.98
N SER A 82 -1.07 -2.46 -11.05
CA SER A 82 -2.05 -3.55 -11.09
C SER A 82 -2.51 -3.99 -9.69
N GLU A 83 -3.63 -4.72 -9.64
CA GLU A 83 -4.12 -5.35 -8.39
C GLU A 83 -3.12 -6.40 -7.86
N GLU A 84 -2.46 -7.16 -8.73
CA GLU A 84 -1.41 -8.12 -8.35
C GLU A 84 -0.23 -7.41 -7.69
N ALA A 85 0.22 -6.30 -8.27
CA ALA A 85 1.33 -5.52 -7.73
C ALA A 85 1.01 -4.95 -6.34
N ALA A 86 -0.21 -4.43 -6.17
CA ALA A 86 -0.68 -3.95 -4.88
C ALA A 86 -0.86 -5.09 -3.87
N THR A 87 -1.28 -6.27 -4.32
CA THR A 87 -1.40 -7.47 -3.48
C THR A 87 -0.07 -7.91 -2.91
N ASP A 88 0.94 -8.11 -3.77
CA ASP A 88 2.27 -8.55 -3.35
C ASP A 88 2.89 -7.58 -2.34
N ALA A 89 2.74 -6.27 -2.58
CA ALA A 89 3.23 -5.23 -1.68
C ALA A 89 2.50 -5.22 -0.33
N ILE A 90 1.16 -5.29 -0.32
CA ILE A 90 0.39 -5.29 0.93
C ILE A 90 0.66 -6.58 1.71
N GLN A 91 0.78 -7.74 1.03
CA GLN A 91 1.07 -9.01 1.67
C GLN A 91 2.44 -9.01 2.35
N ALA A 92 3.47 -8.41 1.73
CA ALA A 92 4.78 -8.27 2.35
C ALA A 92 4.75 -7.51 3.68
N VAL A 93 3.81 -6.55 3.81
CA VAL A 93 3.57 -5.80 5.05
C VAL A 93 2.74 -6.63 6.05
N LEU A 94 1.72 -7.33 5.58
CA LEU A 94 0.84 -8.18 6.41
C LEU A 94 1.60 -9.36 7.05
N ASP A 95 2.54 -9.96 6.32
CA ASP A 95 3.37 -11.07 6.79
C ASP A 95 4.36 -10.64 7.89
N ASN A 96 4.58 -9.34 8.05
CA ASN A 96 5.57 -8.77 8.97
C ASN A 96 4.99 -7.58 9.76
N PRO A 97 3.92 -7.78 10.54
CA PRO A 97 3.19 -6.67 11.16
C PRO A 97 4.07 -5.89 12.15
N GLY A 98 4.97 -6.58 12.87
CA GLY A 98 5.89 -6.00 13.86
C GLY A 98 7.22 -5.46 13.32
N ALA A 99 7.48 -5.55 12.01
CA ALA A 99 8.71 -5.02 11.43
C ALA A 99 8.71 -3.48 11.45
N SER A 100 9.90 -2.88 11.63
CA SER A 100 10.07 -1.44 11.58
C SER A 100 9.82 -0.88 10.16
N PRO A 101 9.46 0.40 10.02
CA PRO A 101 9.26 1.02 8.70
C PRO A 101 10.45 0.85 7.75
N LYS A 102 11.67 0.90 8.28
CA LYS A 102 12.92 0.71 7.53
C LYS A 102 13.11 -0.72 7.00
N GLU A 103 12.77 -1.72 7.83
CA GLU A 103 12.81 -3.12 7.43
C GLU A 103 11.75 -3.42 6.37
N LEU A 104 10.55 -2.88 6.54
CA LEU A 104 9.45 -3.00 5.57
C LEU A 104 9.80 -2.32 4.25
N GLY A 105 10.35 -1.10 4.28
CA GLY A 105 10.78 -0.41 3.07
C GLY A 105 11.87 -1.17 2.32
N SER A 106 12.81 -1.81 3.05
CA SER A 106 13.83 -2.67 2.45
C SER A 106 13.23 -3.93 1.81
N LYS A 107 12.22 -4.55 2.43
CA LYS A 107 11.50 -5.71 1.88
C LYS A 107 10.68 -5.32 0.66
N LEU A 108 9.93 -4.23 0.72
CA LEU A 108 9.14 -3.71 -0.40
C LEU A 108 10.03 -3.36 -1.58
N SER A 109 11.20 -2.76 -1.33
CA SER A 109 12.18 -2.48 -2.38
C SER A 109 12.67 -3.76 -3.07
N LYS A 110 12.86 -4.86 -2.31
CA LYS A 110 13.17 -6.18 -2.89
C LYS A 110 12.02 -6.74 -3.71
N VAL A 111 10.79 -6.72 -3.19
CA VAL A 111 9.60 -7.20 -3.92
C VAL A 111 9.44 -6.48 -5.26
N VAL A 112 9.58 -5.15 -5.26
CA VAL A 112 9.52 -4.34 -6.48
C VAL A 112 10.67 -4.67 -7.43
N HIS A 113 11.89 -4.86 -6.92
CA HIS A 113 13.06 -5.19 -7.73
C HIS A 113 13.01 -6.59 -8.34
N ASP A 114 12.63 -7.60 -7.57
CA ASP A 114 12.59 -9.01 -7.98
C ASP A 114 11.52 -9.21 -9.07
N ARG A 115 10.34 -8.57 -8.95
CA ARG A 115 9.33 -8.56 -10.01
C ARG A 115 9.76 -7.76 -11.25
N GLY A 116 10.51 -6.68 -11.08
CA GLY A 116 11.11 -5.94 -12.19
C GLY A 116 12.04 -6.83 -13.04
N LYS A 117 12.77 -7.75 -12.40
CA LYS A 117 13.63 -8.74 -13.09
C LYS A 117 12.83 -9.83 -13.79
N GLU A 118 11.80 -10.40 -13.14
CA GLU A 118 10.93 -11.42 -13.76
C GLU A 118 10.30 -10.94 -15.07
N ILE A 119 9.84 -9.68 -15.10
CA ILE A 119 9.32 -9.08 -16.33
C ILE A 119 10.45 -8.92 -17.36
N GLY A 120 11.63 -8.41 -16.96
CA GLY A 120 12.76 -8.24 -17.87
C GLY A 120 13.26 -9.54 -18.52
N ASP A 121 13.18 -10.66 -17.81
CA ASP A 121 13.59 -11.97 -18.31
C ASP A 121 12.55 -12.60 -19.27
N LEU A 122 11.28 -12.20 -19.21
CA LEU A 122 10.24 -12.61 -20.17
C LEU A 122 10.41 -11.99 -21.57
N TRP A 123 11.22 -10.94 -21.69
CA TRP A 123 11.51 -10.25 -22.96
C TRP A 123 12.89 -10.60 -23.54
N ARG A 124 13.53 -11.68 -23.05
CA ARG A 124 14.78 -12.22 -23.60
C ARG A 124 14.59 -13.51 -24.39
#